data_AF-A0A4Q3C084-F1
#
_entry.id   AF-A0A4Q3C084-F1
#
_cell.length_a   1.000
_cell.length_b   1.000
_cell.length_c   1.000
_cell.angle_alpha   90.00
_cell.angle_beta   90.00
_cell.angle_gamma   90.00
#
_symmetry.space_group_name_H-M   'P 1'
#
loop_
_entity.id
_entity.type
_entity.pdbx_description
1 polymer ?
#
loop_
_entity_poly.entity_id
_entity_poly.type
_entity_poly.pdbx_seq_one_letter_code
_entity_poly.pdbx_strand_id
1 'polypeptide(L)'
;MYTVKNLQFTRLYKVDGYLKEFNFRKSNATPQGRFSVDTVDARGNRIMFFMEKGDGTEWKITHQEELPAWIIEQEPNLQEAINASL
;
A
#
# COMPACT_ATOMS: atom_id res chain seq x y z
N MET A 1 21.96 -12.73 15.09
CA MET A 1 20.93 -13.07 14.09
C MET A 1 19.95 -11.92 14.04
N TYR A 2 19.85 -11.21 12.92
CA TYR A 2 18.78 -10.23 12.71
C TYR A 2 17.57 -10.96 12.13
N THR A 3 16.49 -11.04 12.89
CA THR A 3 15.23 -11.60 12.39
C THR A 3 14.62 -10.60 11.42
N VAL A 4 14.53 -10.96 10.15
CA VAL A 4 13.80 -10.19 9.15
C VAL A 4 12.31 -10.48 9.35
N LYS A 5 11.57 -9.53 9.94
CA LYS A 5 10.12 -9.65 10.15
C LYS A 5 9.41 -9.48 8.80
N ASN A 6 9.00 -10.59 8.20
CA ASN A 6 8.05 -10.57 7.09
C ASN A 6 6.74 -9.94 7.58
N LEU A 7 6.37 -8.78 7.03
CA LEU A 7 5.12 -8.11 7.34
C LEU A 7 4.22 -8.16 6.11
N GLN A 8 3.08 -8.84 6.25
CA GLN A 8 2.02 -8.88 5.26
C GLN A 8 0.69 -8.75 5.99
N PHE A 9 -0.18 -7.87 5.51
CA PHE A 9 -1.49 -7.63 6.09
C PHE A 9 -2.48 -7.13 5.04
N THR A 10 -3.75 -7.14 5.38
CA THR A 10 -4.86 -6.76 4.50
C THR A 10 -5.74 -5.71 5.19
N ARG A 11 -6.23 -4.73 4.44
CA ARG A 11 -7.24 -3.78 4.89
C ARG A 11 -8.38 -3.67 3.91
N LEU A 12 -9.57 -3.37 4.44
CA LEU A 12 -10.77 -3.12 3.66
C LEU A 12 -11.11 -1.62 3.77
N TYR A 13 -11.26 -0.96 2.63
CA TYR A 13 -11.68 0.44 2.55
C TYR A 13 -12.94 0.56 1.72
N LYS A 14 -13.83 1.47 2.13
CA LYS A 14 -15.04 1.77 1.38
C LYS A 14 -14.70 2.77 0.26
N VAL A 15 -14.92 2.36 -0.98
CA VAL A 15 -14.69 3.14 -2.20
C VAL A 15 -15.95 3.07 -3.04
N ASP A 16 -16.52 4.21 -3.41
CA ASP A 16 -17.74 4.31 -4.21
C ASP A 16 -18.91 3.43 -3.72
N GLY A 17 -19.01 3.26 -2.40
CA GLY A 17 -20.05 2.42 -1.78
C GLY A 17 -19.69 0.94 -1.61
N TYR A 18 -18.59 0.47 -2.20
CA TYR A 18 -18.14 -0.92 -2.13
C TYR A 18 -16.94 -1.08 -1.19
N LEU A 19 -16.80 -2.26 -0.59
CA LEU A 19 -15.57 -2.61 0.12
C LEU A 19 -14.53 -3.09 -0.88
N LYS A 20 -13.36 -2.46 -0.86
CA LYS A 20 -12.18 -2.88 -1.62
C LYS A 20 -11.11 -3.38 -0.68
N GLU A 21 -10.52 -4.51 -1.05
CA GLU A 21 -9.41 -5.12 -0.35
C GLU A 21 -8.08 -4.55 -0.86
N PHE A 22 -7.22 -4.14 0.07
CA PHE A 22 -5.86 -3.72 -0.18
C PHE A 22 -4.92 -4.65 0.56
N ASN A 23 -4.05 -5.30 -0.19
CA ASN A 23 -3.09 -6.27 0.30
C ASN A 23 -1.70 -5.64 0.35
N PHE A 24 -1.07 -5.64 1.52
CA PHE A 24 0.20 -5.00 1.78
C PHE A 24 1.27 -6.05 2.04
N ARG A 25 2.45 -5.87 1.44
CA ARG A 25 3.63 -6.68 1.74
C ARG A 25 4.86 -5.79 1.85
N LYS A 26 5.56 -5.87 2.98
CA LYS A 26 6.83 -5.17 3.20
C LYS A 26 7.96 -5.89 2.46
N SER A 27 8.70 -5.15 1.66
CA SER A 27 9.96 -5.61 1.07
C SER A 27 11.06 -5.57 2.12
N ASN A 28 11.81 -6.68 2.21
CA ASN A 28 13.00 -6.76 3.07
C ASN A 28 14.28 -6.29 2.36
N ALA A 29 14.18 -5.94 1.07
CA ALA A 29 15.33 -5.59 0.24
C ALA A 29 15.73 -4.11 0.34
N THR A 30 14.89 -3.24 0.90
CA THR A 30 15.14 -1.79 0.94
C THR A 30 15.34 -1.29 2.38
N PRO A 31 16.45 -0.58 2.69
CA PRO A 31 16.72 -0.05 4.03
C PRO A 31 15.67 0.97 4.52
N GLN A 32 15.14 1.80 3.60
CA GLN A 32 14.10 2.79 3.91
C GLN A 32 12.70 2.16 4.10
N GLY A 33 12.55 0.88 3.75
CA GLY A 33 11.28 0.16 3.72
C GLY A 33 10.44 0.54 2.49
N ARG A 34 9.99 -0.46 1.75
CA ARG A 34 9.03 -0.32 0.65
C ARG A 34 7.88 -1.29 0.90
N PHE A 35 6.65 -0.85 0.71
CA PHE A 35 5.48 -1.73 0.67
C PHE A 35 5.02 -1.90 -0.76
N SER A 36 4.83 -3.14 -1.21
CA SER A 36 3.97 -3.42 -2.36
C SER A 36 2.53 -3.48 -1.88
N VAL A 37 1.66 -2.76 -2.56
CA VAL A 37 0.22 -2.75 -2.31
C VAL A 37 -0.48 -3.22 -3.57
N ASP A 38 -1.46 -4.13 -3.43
CA ASP A 38 -2.30 -4.55 -4.54
C ASP A 38 -3.76 -4.65 -4.17
N THR A 39 -4.60 -4.42 -5.17
CA THR A 39 -6.06 -4.43 -5.09
C THR A 39 -6.64 -4.85 -6.44
N VAL A 40 -7.97 -4.99 -6.52
CA VAL A 40 -8.68 -5.32 -7.75
C VAL A 40 -9.62 -4.18 -8.18
N ASP A 41 -9.65 -3.91 -9.48
CA ASP A 41 -10.63 -3.01 -10.08
C ASP A 41 -12.02 -3.68 -10.17
N ALA A 42 -13.02 -2.95 -10.65
CA ALA A 42 -14.39 -3.48 -10.82
C ALA A 42 -14.50 -4.62 -11.84
N ARG A 43 -13.48 -4.81 -12.69
CA ARG A 43 -13.41 -5.86 -13.72
C ARG A 43 -12.58 -7.06 -13.25
N GLY A 44 -12.06 -7.02 -12.02
CA GLY A 44 -11.20 -8.07 -11.46
C GLY A 44 -9.73 -7.97 -11.89
N ASN A 45 -9.33 -6.90 -12.59
CA ASN A 45 -7.92 -6.70 -12.93
C ASN A 45 -7.15 -6.30 -11.67
N ARG A 46 -5.99 -6.92 -11.46
CA ARG A 46 -5.11 -6.59 -10.34
C ARG A 46 -4.35 -5.30 -10.65
N ILE A 47 -4.51 -4.31 -9.78
CA ILE A 47 -3.74 -3.09 -9.76
C ILE A 47 -2.67 -3.24 -8.68
N MET A 48 -1.41 -3.03 -9.03
CA MET A 48 -0.29 -3.08 -8.09
C MET A 48 0.45 -1.75 -8.09
N PHE A 49 0.90 -1.33 -6.92
CA PHE A 49 1.71 -0.14 -6.74
C PHE A 49 2.60 -0.24 -5.50
N PHE A 50 3.44 0.76 -5.30
CA PHE A 50 4.32 0.83 -4.15
C PHE A 50 3.99 2.02 -3.25
N MET A 51 4.25 1.83 -1.97
CA MET A 51 4.35 2.92 -1.00
C MET A 51 5.75 2.96 -0.41
N GLU A 52 6.35 4.14 -0.40
CA GLU A 52 7.71 4.38 0.06
C GLU A 52 7.74 5.59 0.99
N LYS A 53 8.64 5.54 1.98
CA LYS A 53 9.07 6.73 2.70
C LYS A 53 10.15 7.41 1.87
N GLY A 54 9.85 8.61 1.36
CA GLY A 54 10.87 9.49 0.82
C GLY A 54 11.76 10.07 1.93
N ASP A 55 12.23 11.31 1.76
CA ASP A 55 13.05 12.00 2.78
C ASP A 55 12.27 12.43 4.05
N GLY A 56 10.96 12.12 4.10
CA GLY A 56 10.06 12.46 5.20
C GLY A 56 9.63 11.24 6.05
N THR A 57 8.72 11.48 7.00
CA THR A 57 8.13 10.45 7.86
C THR A 57 6.86 9.80 7.28
N GLU A 58 6.41 10.27 6.12
CA GLU A 58 5.15 9.89 5.46
C GLU A 58 5.36 8.78 4.43
N TRP A 59 4.44 7.81 4.40
CA TRP A 59 4.39 6.80 3.36
C TRP A 59 3.60 7.37 2.19
N LYS A 60 4.25 7.54 1.05
CA LYS A 60 3.61 8.06 -0.16
C LYS A 60 3.57 7.01 -1.22
N ILE A 61 2.52 7.07 -2.02
CA ILE A 61 2.40 6.24 -3.18
C ILE A 61 3.48 6.66 -4.20
N THR A 62 4.31 5.71 -4.63
CA THR A 62 5.31 5.93 -5.68
C THR A 62 4.83 5.27 -6.96
N HIS A 63 4.74 6.05 -8.05
CA HIS A 63 4.19 5.60 -9.32
C HIS A 63 5.10 5.85 -10.50
N GLN A 64 5.09 4.86 -11.41
CA GLN A 64 5.59 4.99 -12.77
C GLN A 64 4.44 5.10 -13.80
N GLU A 65 3.18 4.83 -13.40
CA GLU A 65 1.99 4.82 -14.27
C GLU A 65 0.79 5.53 -13.60
N GLU A 66 -0.18 6.00 -14.40
CA GLU A 66 -1.39 6.67 -13.90
C GLU A 66 -2.30 5.69 -13.14
N LEU A 67 -2.50 5.92 -11.84
CA LEU A 67 -3.47 5.17 -11.05
C LEU A 67 -4.86 5.83 -11.03
N PRO A 68 -5.92 5.02 -10.87
CA PRO A 68 -7.27 5.54 -10.65
C PRO A 68 -7.34 6.49 -9.45
N ALA A 69 -8.12 7.57 -9.60
CA ALA A 69 -8.32 8.58 -8.56
C ALA A 69 -8.76 7.97 -7.22
N TRP A 70 -9.62 6.96 -7.25
CA TRP A 70 -10.10 6.28 -6.05
C TRP A 70 -8.99 5.56 -5.26
N ILE A 71 -7.84 5.24 -5.86
CA ILE A 71 -6.67 4.73 -5.11
C ILE A 71 -5.89 5.89 -4.50
N ILE A 72 -5.69 6.95 -5.28
CA ILE A 72 -4.95 8.15 -4.85
C ILE A 72 -5.64 8.78 -3.62
N GLU A 73 -6.97 8.87 -3.65
CA GLU A 73 -7.78 9.38 -2.53
C GLU A 73 -7.65 8.54 -1.26
N GLN A 74 -7.23 7.28 -1.35
CA GLN A 74 -7.00 6.40 -0.21
C GLN A 74 -5.58 6.51 0.36
N GLU A 75 -4.66 7.25 -0.26
CA GLU A 75 -3.27 7.38 0.21
C GLU A 75 -3.15 7.65 1.73
N PRO A 76 -3.92 8.57 2.34
CA PRO A 76 -3.86 8.81 3.78
C PRO A 76 -4.24 7.56 4.60
N ASN A 77 -5.26 6.82 4.18
CA ASN A 77 -5.72 5.60 4.83
C ASN A 77 -4.69 4.47 4.70
N LEU A 78 -4.06 4.35 3.53
CA LEU A 78 -3.01 3.37 3.28
C LEU A 78 -1.75 3.67 4.12
N GLN A 79 -1.38 4.94 4.27
CA GLN A 79 -0.32 5.37 5.17
C GLN A 79 -0.62 5.00 6.62
N GLU A 80 -1.83 5.27 7.10
CA GLU A 80 -2.26 4.91 8.46
C GLU A 80 -2.20 3.39 8.66
N ALA A 81 -2.63 2.60 7.67
CA ALA A 81 -2.58 1.14 7.71
C ALA A 81 -1.17 0.60 7.94
N ILE A 82 -0.20 1.18 7.21
CA ILE A 82 1.20 0.81 7.33
C ILE A 82 1.72 1.18 8.72
N ASN A 83 1.49 2.41 9.17
CA ASN A 83 1.95 2.87 10.48
C ASN A 83 1.38 2.05 11.64
N ALA A 84 0.12 1.61 11.55
CA ALA A 84 -0.52 0.75 12.55
C ALA A 84 0.02 -0.70 12.57
N SER A 85 0.73 -1.13 11.52
CA SER A 85 1.16 -2.52 11.34
C SER A 85 2.66 -2.75 11.51
N LEU A 86 3.46 -1.67 11.58
CA LEU A 86 4.92 -1.72 11.82
C LEU A 86 5.21 -2.11 13.27
#